data_AF-A0A090MQN2-F1
#
_entry.id   AF-A0A090MQN2-F1
#
_cell.length_a   1.000
_cell.length_b   1.000
_cell.length_c   1.000
_cell.angle_alpha   90.00
_cell.angle_beta   90.00
_cell.angle_gamma   90.00
#
_symmetry.space_group_name_H-M   'P 1'
#
loop_
_entity.id
_entity.type
_entity.pdbx_description
1 polymer ?
#
loop_
_entity_poly.entity_id
_entity_poly.type
_entity_poly.pdbx_seq_one_letter_code
_entity_poly.pdbx_strand_id
1 'polypeptide(L)'
;MTVQYSEAVERWALDRLIPHARNARTHSEDQIAQIAGSIAEFGFINPVLVGDDGVIVAGHGRILAARKLGLLDAPVIVLAHLTPTQRRALMIADNRIAENAGWDDTMLASELAALKDEDVDLALLGFDDADLDRLLAETGDEGENLDRAPEIPTDPISRPGDLWICGEHRVLCGDATVLSDIEKLLDGELADMAFTDPPYNVNYANSEKDKRKGKSRPILNDALGEDFGALLYDACVNILTLTKGAVYICMSSSELDRLQKAFRDAGGKWSTFVIWAKNTFTLGRSDISASTSRSFTAGRMAPITIGAARATRATFGSSTSL
;
A
#
# COMPACT_ATOMS: atom_id res chain seq x y z
N MET A 1 -4.43 -34.79 -39.05
CA MET A 1 -3.82 -33.43 -39.12
C MET A 1 -2.35 -33.60 -38.81
N THR A 2 -1.45 -33.34 -39.75
CA THR A 2 -0.01 -33.36 -39.47
C THR A 2 0.36 -31.98 -38.94
N VAL A 3 0.68 -31.90 -37.65
CA VAL A 3 1.16 -30.66 -37.02
C VAL A 3 2.63 -30.49 -37.39
N GLN A 4 3.00 -29.33 -37.95
CA GLN A 4 4.40 -28.97 -38.17
C GLN A 4 4.95 -28.35 -36.89
N TYR A 5 6.15 -28.77 -36.47
CA TYR A 5 6.84 -28.24 -35.30
C TYR A 5 7.90 -27.23 -35.74
N SER A 6 8.15 -26.21 -34.91
CA SER A 6 9.33 -25.39 -35.06
C SER A 6 10.57 -26.16 -34.59
N GLU A 7 11.62 -26.18 -35.40
CA GLU A 7 12.72 -27.14 -35.24
C GLU A 7 13.77 -26.76 -34.17
N ALA A 8 13.96 -25.47 -33.83
CA ALA A 8 14.91 -25.02 -32.80
C ALA A 8 14.69 -23.57 -32.31
N VAL A 9 15.23 -23.25 -31.12
CA VAL A 9 15.42 -21.87 -30.63
C VAL A 9 16.82 -21.39 -31.04
N GLU A 10 16.90 -20.26 -31.73
CA GLU A 10 18.15 -19.63 -32.17
C GLU A 10 18.45 -18.34 -31.36
N ARG A 11 19.70 -17.85 -31.36
CA ARG A 11 20.04 -16.53 -30.80
C ARG A 11 20.38 -15.55 -31.91
N TRP A 12 19.61 -14.47 -32.01
CA TRP A 12 19.78 -13.45 -33.04
C TRP A 12 20.09 -12.09 -32.42
N ALA A 13 21.02 -11.35 -33.03
CA ALA A 13 21.32 -9.98 -32.63
C ALA A 13 20.05 -9.10 -32.74
N LEU A 14 19.83 -8.21 -31.77
CA LEU A 14 18.61 -7.40 -31.73
C LEU A 14 18.43 -6.50 -32.97
N ASP A 15 19.53 -6.09 -33.59
CA ASP A 15 19.52 -5.22 -34.78
C ASP A 15 19.15 -5.95 -36.07
N ARG A 16 19.17 -7.29 -36.06
CA ARG A 16 18.63 -8.10 -37.15
C ARG A 16 17.09 -8.14 -37.12
N LEU A 17 16.47 -7.83 -35.98
CA LEU A 17 15.04 -7.97 -35.77
C LEU A 17 14.29 -6.73 -36.22
N ILE A 18 13.42 -6.89 -37.21
CA ILE A 18 12.68 -5.81 -37.85
C ILE A 18 11.28 -5.72 -37.24
N PRO A 19 10.93 -4.60 -36.57
CA PRO A 19 9.58 -4.38 -36.09
C PRO A 19 8.57 -4.38 -37.25
N HIS A 20 7.48 -5.13 -37.09
CA HIS A 20 6.40 -5.12 -38.08
C HIS A 20 5.70 -3.74 -38.11
N ALA A 21 5.69 -3.09 -39.28
CA ALA A 21 5.19 -1.72 -39.46
C ALA A 21 3.69 -1.51 -39.13
N ARG A 22 2.91 -2.61 -39.06
CA ARG A 22 1.50 -2.60 -38.67
C ARG A 22 1.25 -3.48 -37.45
N ASN A 23 2.04 -3.33 -36.40
CA ASN A 23 1.72 -3.98 -35.13
C ASN A 23 0.51 -3.27 -34.50
N ALA A 24 -0.58 -4.00 -34.29
CA ALA A 24 -1.80 -3.45 -33.70
C ALA A 24 -1.71 -3.31 -32.17
N ARG A 25 -0.76 -4.01 -31.53
CA ARG A 25 -0.57 -4.00 -30.08
C ARG A 25 0.39 -2.89 -29.68
N THR A 26 -0.05 -2.00 -28.80
CA THR A 26 0.76 -0.95 -28.19
C THR A 26 1.38 -1.46 -26.89
N HIS A 27 2.56 -0.93 -26.56
CA HIS A 27 3.27 -1.25 -25.32
C HIS A 27 3.56 0.07 -24.59
N SER A 28 3.00 0.24 -23.39
CA SER A 28 3.32 1.39 -22.53
C SER A 28 4.73 1.26 -21.96
N GLU A 29 5.33 2.36 -21.51
CA GLU A 29 6.64 2.32 -20.85
C GLU A 29 6.63 1.45 -19.60
N ASP A 30 5.53 1.46 -18.84
CA ASP A 30 5.34 0.65 -17.64
C ASP A 30 5.31 -0.84 -17.97
N GLN A 31 4.57 -1.23 -19.02
CA GLN A 31 4.54 -2.61 -19.47
C GLN A 31 5.92 -3.09 -19.95
N ILE A 32 6.68 -2.22 -20.64
CA ILE A 32 8.06 -2.54 -21.05
C ILE A 32 8.95 -2.72 -19.82
N ALA A 33 8.77 -1.90 -18.77
CA ALA A 33 9.51 -2.02 -17.53
C ALA A 33 9.20 -3.34 -16.79
N GLN A 34 7.93 -3.74 -16.73
CA GLN A 34 7.51 -5.03 -16.15
C GLN A 34 8.15 -6.21 -16.90
N ILE A 35 8.08 -6.21 -18.24
CA ILE A 35 8.71 -7.25 -19.06
C ILE A 35 10.24 -7.26 -18.84
N ALA A 36 10.87 -6.09 -18.71
CA ALA A 36 12.30 -6.00 -18.43
C ALA A 36 12.65 -6.55 -17.03
N GLY A 37 11.86 -6.26 -16.00
CA GLY A 37 12.03 -6.84 -14.66
C GLY A 37 11.92 -8.36 -14.69
N SER A 38 10.89 -8.89 -15.34
CA SER A 38 10.69 -10.33 -15.52
C SER A 38 11.86 -11.01 -16.25
N ILE A 39 12.39 -10.40 -17.32
CA ILE A 39 13.58 -10.92 -18.03
C ILE A 39 14.83 -10.86 -17.14
N ALA A 40 15.00 -9.81 -16.33
CA ALA A 40 16.15 -9.68 -15.45
C ALA A 40 16.14 -10.73 -14.33
N GLU A 41 14.97 -11.06 -13.80
CA GLU A 41 14.79 -12.03 -12.71
C GLU A 41 14.83 -13.48 -13.22
N PHE A 42 13.97 -13.81 -14.17
CA PHE A 42 13.77 -15.19 -14.61
C PHE A 42 14.57 -15.57 -15.87
N GLY A 43 15.21 -14.59 -16.50
CA GLY A 43 15.87 -14.74 -17.79
C GLY A 43 14.90 -14.61 -18.98
N PHE A 44 15.47 -14.61 -20.18
CA PHE A 44 14.69 -14.49 -21.43
C PHE A 44 14.08 -15.86 -21.83
N ILE A 45 13.08 -16.31 -21.07
CA ILE A 45 12.49 -17.66 -21.20
C ILE A 45 11.67 -17.81 -22.50
N ASN A 46 10.90 -16.79 -22.88
CA ASN A 46 9.94 -16.87 -23.99
C ASN A 46 10.54 -16.33 -25.31
N PRO A 47 10.90 -17.18 -26.29
CA PRO A 47 11.54 -16.75 -27.54
C PRO A 47 10.64 -15.89 -28.42
N VAL A 48 11.23 -14.97 -29.16
CA VAL A 48 10.53 -14.08 -30.10
C VAL A 48 10.24 -14.84 -31.40
N LEU A 49 8.99 -14.75 -31.87
CA LEU A 49 8.59 -15.40 -33.11
C LEU A 49 8.94 -14.49 -34.28
N VAL A 50 9.73 -14.98 -35.24
CA VAL A 50 10.23 -14.19 -36.35
C VAL A 50 9.98 -14.90 -37.68
N GLY A 51 9.78 -14.11 -38.73
CA GLY A 51 9.91 -14.60 -40.10
C GLY A 51 11.37 -14.89 -40.46
N ASP A 52 11.56 -15.68 -41.50
CA ASP A 52 12.88 -15.88 -42.15
C ASP A 52 13.51 -14.57 -42.64
N ASP A 53 12.68 -13.59 -42.98
CA ASP A 53 13.01 -12.21 -43.34
C ASP A 53 13.40 -11.31 -42.14
N GLY A 54 13.36 -11.85 -40.91
CA GLY A 54 13.67 -11.12 -39.69
C GLY A 54 12.57 -10.20 -39.18
N VAL A 55 11.39 -10.23 -39.80
CA VAL A 55 10.23 -9.47 -39.34
C VAL A 55 9.64 -10.15 -38.09
N ILE A 56 9.48 -9.38 -37.02
CA ILE A 56 8.90 -9.87 -35.76
C ILE A 56 7.41 -10.15 -35.97
N VAL A 57 7.01 -11.40 -35.74
CA VAL A 57 5.61 -11.86 -35.76
C VAL A 57 4.97 -11.70 -34.38
N ALA A 58 5.67 -12.09 -33.31
CA ALA A 58 5.23 -11.91 -31.93
C ALA A 58 6.40 -11.70 -30.97
N GLY A 59 6.24 -10.84 -29.97
CA GLY A 59 7.28 -10.54 -28.98
C GLY A 59 7.91 -9.15 -29.09
N HIS A 60 7.25 -8.18 -29.72
CA HIS A 60 7.76 -6.80 -29.82
C HIS A 60 8.09 -6.18 -28.46
N GLY A 61 7.22 -6.32 -27.45
CA GLY A 61 7.47 -5.86 -26.09
C GLY A 61 8.73 -6.48 -25.46
N ARG A 62 9.01 -7.76 -25.73
CA ARG A 62 10.22 -8.46 -25.25
C ARG A 62 11.49 -7.90 -25.88
N ILE A 63 11.45 -7.53 -27.16
CA ILE A 63 12.58 -6.85 -27.83
C ILE A 63 12.80 -5.44 -27.28
N LEU A 64 11.73 -4.69 -27.01
CA LEU A 64 11.84 -3.37 -26.38
C LEU A 64 12.44 -3.48 -24.97
N ALA A 65 11.99 -4.44 -24.18
CA ALA A 65 12.54 -4.73 -22.86
C ALA A 65 14.01 -5.17 -22.92
N ALA A 66 14.37 -6.05 -23.85
CA ALA A 66 15.75 -6.48 -24.06
C ALA A 66 16.68 -5.31 -24.42
N ARG A 67 16.22 -4.37 -25.27
CA ARG A 67 16.95 -3.13 -25.55
C ARG A 67 17.08 -2.25 -24.31
N LYS A 68 16.03 -2.13 -23.49
CA LYS A 68 16.06 -1.38 -22.23
C LYS A 68 17.08 -1.97 -21.24
N LEU A 69 17.23 -3.29 -21.22
CA LEU A 69 18.23 -4.01 -20.40
C LEU A 69 19.65 -3.99 -20.98
N GLY A 70 19.85 -3.44 -22.19
CA GLY A 70 21.16 -3.41 -22.84
C GLY A 70 21.63 -4.77 -23.40
N LEU A 71 20.72 -5.71 -23.65
CA LEU A 71 21.06 -7.00 -24.27
C LEU A 71 21.46 -6.82 -25.74
N LEU A 72 22.37 -7.67 -26.23
CA LEU A 72 22.85 -7.64 -27.61
C LEU A 72 22.11 -8.60 -28.53
N ASP A 73 21.59 -9.69 -27.97
CA ASP A 73 20.84 -10.73 -28.69
C ASP A 73 19.59 -11.17 -27.91
N ALA A 74 18.69 -11.86 -28.61
CA ALA A 74 17.49 -12.46 -28.05
C ALA A 74 17.27 -13.88 -28.60
N PRO A 75 16.64 -14.77 -27.82
CA PRO A 75 16.18 -16.06 -28.31
C PRO A 75 15.02 -15.88 -29.29
N VAL A 76 15.07 -16.57 -30.43
CA VAL A 76 14.07 -16.50 -31.48
C VAL A 76 13.66 -17.88 -31.99
N ILE A 77 12.43 -17.99 -32.47
CA ILE A 77 11.94 -19.14 -33.24
C ILE A 77 11.59 -18.67 -34.64
N VAL A 78 12.22 -19.28 -35.64
CA VAL A 78 12.05 -18.90 -37.06
C VAL A 78 10.87 -19.65 -37.68
N LEU A 79 9.87 -18.91 -38.14
CA LEU A 79 8.65 -19.44 -38.74
C LEU A 79 8.75 -19.53 -40.28
N ALA A 80 9.84 -20.15 -40.77
CA ALA A 80 10.12 -20.26 -42.21
C ALA A 80 9.04 -21.01 -43.01
N HIS A 81 8.31 -21.92 -42.35
CA HIS A 81 7.24 -22.69 -42.95
C HIS A 81 5.94 -21.89 -43.16
N LEU A 82 5.81 -20.69 -42.56
CA LEU A 82 4.61 -19.87 -42.69
C LEU A 82 4.73 -18.88 -43.85
N THR A 83 3.70 -18.88 -44.70
CA THR A 83 3.52 -17.85 -45.73
C THR A 83 3.33 -16.47 -45.09
N PRO A 84 3.61 -15.37 -45.82
CA PRO A 84 3.41 -14.01 -45.31
C PRO A 84 1.98 -13.75 -44.80
N THR A 85 0.98 -14.36 -45.43
CA THR A 85 -0.42 -14.25 -45.00
C THR A 85 -0.67 -15.01 -43.69
N GLN A 86 -0.12 -16.21 -43.53
CA GLN A 86 -0.22 -16.96 -42.28
C GLN A 86 0.48 -16.24 -41.12
N ARG A 87 1.63 -15.59 -41.36
CA ARG A 87 2.31 -14.78 -40.33
C ARG A 87 1.44 -13.61 -39.85
N ARG A 88 0.79 -12.89 -40.78
CA ARG A 88 -0.15 -11.81 -40.42
C ARG A 88 -1.36 -12.32 -39.65
N ALA A 89 -1.91 -13.46 -40.06
CA ALA A 89 -3.02 -14.09 -39.34
C ALA A 89 -2.60 -14.53 -37.93
N LEU A 90 -1.41 -15.11 -37.78
CA LEU A 90 -0.85 -15.52 -36.50
C LEU A 90 -0.63 -14.32 -35.57
N MET A 91 -0.14 -13.18 -36.06
CA MET A 91 0.02 -11.97 -35.25
C MET A 91 -1.31 -11.49 -34.64
N ILE A 92 -2.43 -11.64 -35.34
CA ILE A 92 -3.76 -11.30 -34.82
C ILE A 92 -4.23 -12.39 -33.86
N ALA A 93 -4.08 -13.65 -34.24
CA ALA A 93 -4.55 -14.80 -33.46
C ALA A 93 -3.83 -14.89 -32.11
N ASP A 94 -2.51 -14.72 -32.07
CA ASP A 94 -1.69 -14.76 -30.85
C ASP A 94 -2.15 -13.71 -29.83
N ASN A 95 -2.37 -12.48 -30.28
CA ASN A 95 -2.88 -11.41 -29.43
C ASN A 95 -4.31 -11.70 -28.93
N ARG A 96 -5.20 -12.11 -29.84
CA ARG A 96 -6.62 -12.31 -29.50
C ARG A 96 -6.85 -13.55 -28.64
N ILE A 97 -6.12 -14.63 -28.87
CA ILE A 97 -6.23 -15.86 -28.09
C ILE A 97 -5.75 -15.60 -26.66
N ALA A 98 -4.66 -14.84 -26.49
CA ALA A 98 -4.21 -14.42 -25.16
C ALA A 98 -5.25 -13.54 -24.43
N GLU A 99 -5.92 -12.62 -25.13
CA GLU A 99 -7.01 -11.80 -24.55
C GLU A 99 -8.26 -12.60 -24.17
N ASN A 100 -8.49 -13.76 -24.79
CA ASN A 100 -9.66 -14.59 -24.50
C ASN A 100 -9.46 -15.46 -23.24
N ALA A 101 -8.24 -15.54 -22.71
CA ALA A 101 -7.96 -16.27 -21.49
C ALA A 101 -8.43 -15.45 -20.27
N GLY A 102 -9.13 -16.11 -19.35
CA GLY A 102 -9.46 -15.56 -18.04
C GLY A 102 -8.64 -16.24 -16.95
N TRP A 103 -8.64 -15.64 -15.76
CA TRP A 103 -8.09 -16.24 -14.56
C TRP A 103 -9.18 -16.96 -13.78
N ASP A 104 -8.80 -18.03 -13.09
CA ASP A 104 -9.53 -18.50 -11.93
C ASP A 104 -9.04 -17.66 -10.74
N ASP A 105 -9.80 -16.63 -10.38
CA ASP A 105 -9.39 -15.63 -9.38
C ASP A 105 -9.09 -16.30 -8.01
N THR A 106 -9.77 -17.39 -7.65
CA THR A 106 -9.52 -18.12 -6.41
C THR A 106 -8.17 -18.85 -6.44
N MET A 107 -7.90 -19.61 -7.50
CA MET A 107 -6.64 -20.33 -7.65
C MET A 107 -5.45 -19.36 -7.80
N LEU A 108 -5.64 -18.30 -8.57
CA LEU A 108 -4.63 -17.27 -8.78
C LEU A 108 -4.26 -16.58 -7.46
N ALA A 109 -5.25 -16.17 -6.67
CA ALA A 109 -5.01 -15.52 -5.40
C ALA A 109 -4.29 -16.43 -4.41
N SER A 110 -4.61 -17.74 -4.39
CA SER A 110 -3.92 -18.71 -3.52
C SER A 110 -2.44 -18.83 -3.88
N GLU A 111 -2.13 -18.84 -5.18
CA GLU A 111 -0.75 -18.91 -5.67
C GLU A 111 0.02 -17.61 -5.36
N LEU A 112 -0.62 -16.45 -5.56
CA LEU A 112 -0.02 -15.15 -5.23
C LEU A 112 0.28 -15.02 -3.74
N ALA A 113 -0.59 -15.54 -2.86
CA ALA A 113 -0.35 -15.57 -1.42
C ALA A 113 0.84 -16.47 -1.06
N ALA A 114 0.93 -17.67 -1.64
CA ALA A 114 2.05 -18.57 -1.41
C ALA A 114 3.38 -17.97 -1.89
N LEU A 115 3.41 -17.34 -3.07
CA LEU A 115 4.60 -16.67 -3.59
C LEU A 115 5.02 -15.49 -2.69
N LYS A 116 4.05 -14.76 -2.12
CA LYS A 116 4.33 -13.68 -1.18
C LYS A 116 4.96 -14.20 0.12
N ASP A 117 4.47 -15.33 0.64
CA ASP A 117 5.03 -15.97 1.84
C ASP A 117 6.45 -16.51 1.61
N GLU A 118 6.81 -16.78 0.35
CA GLU A 118 8.16 -17.15 -0.09
C GLU A 118 9.07 -15.95 -0.44
N ASP A 119 8.68 -14.73 -0.04
CA ASP A 119 9.41 -13.48 -0.29
C ASP A 119 9.60 -13.14 -1.79
N VAL A 120 8.73 -13.63 -2.68
CA VAL A 120 8.77 -13.28 -4.11
C VAL A 120 8.17 -11.89 -4.34
N ASP A 121 8.87 -11.06 -5.12
CA ASP A 121 8.36 -9.76 -5.54
C ASP A 121 7.23 -9.91 -6.56
N LEU A 122 5.98 -9.81 -6.08
CA LEU A 122 4.78 -9.92 -6.90
C LEU A 122 4.66 -8.82 -7.97
N ALA A 123 5.37 -7.69 -7.83
CA ALA A 123 5.39 -6.65 -8.85
C ALA A 123 6.04 -7.13 -10.16
N LEU A 124 6.87 -8.18 -10.10
CA LEU A 124 7.51 -8.79 -11.28
C LEU A 124 6.56 -9.69 -12.09
N LEU A 125 5.40 -10.04 -11.54
CA LEU A 125 4.42 -10.92 -12.18
C LEU A 125 3.48 -10.17 -13.14
N GLY A 126 3.61 -8.84 -13.22
CA GLY A 126 2.83 -8.01 -14.14
C GLY A 126 1.43 -7.65 -13.66
N PHE A 127 1.11 -7.91 -12.39
CA PHE A 127 -0.07 -7.37 -11.73
C PHE A 127 0.23 -5.95 -11.24
N ASP A 128 -0.77 -5.07 -11.31
CA ASP A 128 -0.70 -3.81 -10.58
C ASP A 128 -1.12 -4.00 -9.12
N ASP A 129 -0.80 -3.03 -8.27
CA ASP A 129 -1.07 -3.13 -6.83
C ASP A 129 -2.57 -3.22 -6.53
N ALA A 130 -3.42 -2.61 -7.35
CA ALA A 130 -4.88 -2.67 -7.15
C ALA A 130 -5.44 -4.05 -7.48
N ASP A 131 -4.89 -4.71 -8.50
CA ASP A 131 -5.20 -6.09 -8.86
C ASP A 131 -4.70 -7.06 -7.80
N LEU A 132 -3.47 -6.88 -7.29
CA LEU A 132 -2.93 -7.68 -6.19
C LEU A 132 -3.75 -7.51 -4.91
N ASP A 133 -4.08 -6.28 -4.53
CA ASP A 133 -4.92 -5.99 -3.36
C ASP A 133 -6.30 -6.63 -3.51
N ARG A 134 -6.90 -6.59 -4.71
CA ARG A 134 -8.20 -7.23 -4.99
C ARG A 134 -8.11 -8.75 -4.85
N LEU A 135 -7.13 -9.37 -5.52
CA LEU A 135 -6.97 -10.83 -5.53
C LEU A 135 -6.60 -11.37 -4.14
N LEU A 136 -5.68 -10.70 -3.43
CA LEU A 136 -5.28 -11.10 -2.08
C LEU A 136 -6.32 -10.78 -1.00
N ALA A 137 -7.21 -9.80 -1.23
CA ALA A 137 -8.34 -9.56 -0.33
C ALA A 137 -9.39 -10.68 -0.39
N GLU A 138 -9.50 -11.37 -1.54
CA GLU A 138 -10.48 -12.45 -1.75
C GLU A 138 -10.01 -13.81 -1.17
N THR A 139 -8.71 -14.01 -0.96
CA THR A 139 -8.14 -15.23 -0.35
C THR A 139 -8.05 -15.20 1.18
N GLY A 140 -8.37 -14.07 1.80
CA GLY A 140 -8.33 -13.91 3.25
C GLY A 140 -9.43 -14.66 4.04
N ASP A 141 -9.92 -15.82 3.58
CA ASP A 141 -11.05 -16.52 4.21
C ASP A 141 -10.78 -17.94 4.76
N GLU A 142 -9.52 -18.41 4.90
CA GLU A 142 -9.26 -19.66 5.65
C GLU A 142 -8.12 -19.61 6.69
N GLY A 143 -7.40 -18.49 6.80
CA GLY A 143 -6.55 -18.20 7.97
C GLY A 143 -7.22 -17.15 8.86
N GLU A 144 -7.22 -17.33 10.18
CA GLU A 144 -7.76 -16.34 11.13
C GLU A 144 -7.16 -14.96 10.87
N ASN A 145 -7.90 -14.14 10.12
CA ASN A 145 -7.58 -12.75 9.90
C ASN A 145 -7.84 -12.02 11.22
N LEU A 146 -6.78 -11.80 12.00
CA LEU A 146 -6.81 -11.08 13.27
C LEU A 146 -7.33 -9.64 13.13
N ASP A 147 -7.33 -9.07 11.91
CA ASP A 147 -7.85 -7.74 11.58
C ASP A 147 -9.31 -7.74 11.11
N ARG A 148 -9.93 -8.92 10.92
CA ARG A 148 -11.36 -9.01 10.55
C ARG A 148 -12.22 -8.69 11.76
N ALA A 149 -12.53 -7.41 11.93
CA ALA A 149 -13.53 -6.98 12.89
C ALA A 149 -14.90 -7.59 12.52
N PRO A 150 -15.66 -8.13 13.49
CA PRO A 150 -17.04 -8.55 13.24
C PRO A 150 -17.89 -7.38 12.77
N GLU A 151 -19.01 -7.67 12.12
CA GLU A 151 -19.99 -6.64 11.79
C GLU A 151 -20.39 -5.89 13.06
N ILE A 152 -20.49 -4.56 12.96
CA ILE A 152 -20.83 -3.71 14.10
C ILE A 152 -22.23 -4.11 14.58
N PRO A 153 -22.38 -4.66 15.80
CA PRO A 153 -23.68 -5.09 16.28
C PRO A 153 -24.60 -3.88 16.44
N THR A 154 -25.90 -4.08 16.20
CA THR A 154 -26.91 -3.02 16.38
C THR A 154 -27.04 -2.56 17.82
N ASP A 155 -26.73 -3.44 18.78
CA ASP A 155 -26.70 -3.16 20.21
C ASP A 155 -25.31 -3.51 20.75
N PRO A 156 -24.42 -2.52 20.96
CA PRO A 156 -23.08 -2.78 21.46
C PRO A 156 -23.13 -3.24 22.93
N ILE A 157 -22.42 -4.33 23.23
CA ILE A 157 -22.30 -4.85 24.60
C ILE A 157 -21.60 -3.83 25.51
N SER A 158 -20.52 -3.22 25.01
CA SER A 158 -19.72 -2.24 25.75
C SER A 158 -20.43 -0.88 25.80
N ARG A 159 -20.50 -0.31 27.01
CA ARG A 159 -21.04 1.02 27.28
C ARG A 159 -19.95 1.96 27.83
N PRO A 160 -20.10 3.29 27.66
CA PRO A 160 -19.18 4.24 28.26
C PRO A 160 -19.02 4.02 29.77
N GLY A 161 -17.77 3.95 30.24
CA GLY A 161 -17.39 3.61 31.60
C GLY A 161 -17.09 2.11 31.82
N ASP A 162 -17.46 1.22 30.90
CA ASP A 162 -17.17 -0.22 31.05
C ASP A 162 -15.67 -0.50 30.90
N LEU A 163 -15.12 -1.20 31.90
CA LEU A 163 -13.73 -1.62 31.95
C LEU A 163 -13.65 -3.14 31.84
N TRP A 164 -13.04 -3.60 30.75
CA TRP A 164 -12.79 -5.01 30.47
C TRP A 164 -11.40 -5.39 30.95
N ILE A 165 -11.30 -6.51 31.67
CA ILE A 165 -10.05 -7.09 32.15
C ILE A 165 -9.76 -8.35 31.33
N CYS A 166 -8.71 -8.28 30.49
CA CYS A 166 -8.30 -9.30 29.54
C CYS A 166 -6.96 -9.90 29.98
N GLY A 167 -6.96 -10.59 31.13
CA GLY A 167 -5.74 -11.06 31.77
C GLY A 167 -4.93 -9.89 32.34
N GLU A 168 -3.71 -9.70 31.85
CA GLU A 168 -2.85 -8.56 32.22
C GLU A 168 -3.23 -7.26 31.50
N HIS A 169 -4.13 -7.33 30.50
CA HIS A 169 -4.55 -6.18 29.71
C HIS A 169 -5.88 -5.59 30.20
N ARG A 170 -6.04 -4.29 30.01
CA ARG A 170 -7.27 -3.55 30.35
C ARG A 170 -7.77 -2.80 29.12
N VAL A 171 -9.07 -2.83 28.88
CA VAL A 171 -9.71 -2.08 27.79
C VAL A 171 -10.88 -1.30 28.36
N LEU A 172 -10.85 0.03 28.23
CA LEU A 172 -11.92 0.91 28.68
C LEU A 172 -12.70 1.43 27.48
N CYS A 173 -14.03 1.33 27.53
CA CYS A 173 -14.90 2.14 26.68
C CYS A 173 -15.08 3.50 27.35
N GLY A 174 -14.32 4.51 26.94
CA GLY A 174 -14.30 5.83 27.59
C GLY A 174 -13.86 6.95 26.64
N ASP A 175 -13.72 8.15 27.19
CA ASP A 175 -13.28 9.34 26.46
C ASP A 175 -11.83 9.67 26.83
N ALA A 176 -10.92 9.60 25.84
CA ALA A 176 -9.51 9.89 26.04
C ALA A 176 -9.22 11.37 26.37
N THR A 177 -10.19 12.27 26.19
CA THR A 177 -10.09 13.67 26.63
C THR A 177 -10.46 13.85 28.10
N VAL A 178 -11.07 12.85 28.73
CA VAL A 178 -11.45 12.88 30.14
C VAL A 178 -10.38 12.21 30.99
N LEU A 179 -9.72 12.99 31.87
CA LEU A 179 -8.60 12.50 32.68
C LEU A 179 -8.98 11.28 33.55
N SER A 180 -10.15 11.32 34.19
CA SER A 180 -10.60 10.24 35.09
C SER A 180 -10.81 8.91 34.37
N ASP A 181 -11.09 8.92 33.07
CA ASP A 181 -11.24 7.71 32.27
C ASP A 181 -9.86 7.05 32.08
N ILE A 182 -8.83 7.82 31.73
CA ILE A 182 -7.47 7.27 31.58
C ILE A 182 -6.90 6.86 32.94
N GLU A 183 -7.15 7.60 34.02
CA GLU A 183 -6.75 7.20 35.38
C GLU A 183 -7.39 5.87 35.78
N LYS A 184 -8.69 5.69 35.49
CA LYS A 184 -9.39 4.42 35.69
C LYS A 184 -8.75 3.29 34.88
N LEU A 185 -8.39 3.53 33.63
CA LEU A 185 -7.71 2.56 32.75
C LEU A 185 -6.31 2.18 33.26
N LEU A 186 -5.59 3.09 33.93
CA LEU A 186 -4.23 2.86 34.41
C LEU A 186 -4.14 2.37 35.88
N ASP A 187 -5.23 2.39 36.65
CA ASP A 187 -5.25 1.89 38.04
C ASP A 187 -4.32 2.63 39.01
N GLY A 188 -4.03 3.90 38.74
CA GLY A 188 -3.07 4.68 39.52
C GLY A 188 -1.61 4.48 39.14
N GLU A 189 -1.33 3.65 38.13
CA GLU A 189 0.00 3.54 37.53
C GLU A 189 0.23 4.57 36.41
N LEU A 190 1.48 4.75 36.01
CA LEU A 190 1.86 5.58 34.86
C LEU A 190 2.35 4.71 33.71
N ALA A 191 1.91 5.02 32.49
CA ALA A 191 2.31 4.30 31.29
C ALA A 191 3.80 4.54 30.96
N ASP A 192 4.54 3.46 30.70
CA ASP A 192 5.92 3.52 30.21
C ASP A 192 6.01 4.05 28.77
N MET A 193 4.96 3.88 27.98
CA MET A 193 4.85 4.40 26.62
C MET A 193 3.38 4.65 26.26
N ALA A 194 3.11 5.71 25.51
CA ALA A 194 1.83 5.94 24.86
C ALA A 194 2.00 5.83 23.34
N PHE A 195 1.09 5.13 22.69
CA PHE A 195 0.95 5.11 21.23
C PHE A 195 -0.51 5.37 20.90
N THR A 196 -0.79 6.34 20.05
CA THR A 196 -2.17 6.71 19.70
C THR A 196 -2.29 7.16 18.25
N ASP A 197 -3.46 6.88 17.68
CA ASP A 197 -3.88 7.27 16.34
C ASP A 197 -5.19 8.06 16.41
N PRO A 198 -5.14 9.34 16.83
CA PRO A 198 -6.34 10.17 16.94
C PRO A 198 -6.99 10.43 15.58
N PRO A 199 -8.24 10.92 15.52
CA PRO A 199 -8.86 11.38 14.28
C PRO A 199 -7.97 12.39 13.53
N TYR A 200 -8.10 12.46 12.21
CA TYR A 200 -7.22 13.26 11.34
C TYR A 200 -7.91 14.50 10.74
N ASN A 201 -9.15 14.78 11.16
CA ASN A 201 -9.96 15.91 10.73
C ASN A 201 -10.27 15.91 9.22
N VAL A 202 -10.43 14.73 8.61
CA VAL A 202 -10.65 14.58 7.15
C VAL A 202 -11.98 14.00 6.74
N ASN A 203 -12.89 13.85 7.69
CA ASN A 203 -14.26 13.41 7.50
C ASN A 203 -14.34 12.04 6.82
N TYR A 204 -13.59 11.08 7.36
CA TYR A 204 -13.44 9.74 6.80
C TYR A 204 -14.79 9.01 6.68
N ALA A 205 -14.97 8.35 5.52
CA ALA A 205 -16.13 7.52 5.19
C ALA A 205 -17.51 8.16 5.44
N ASN A 206 -17.61 9.49 5.36
CA ASN A 206 -18.83 10.26 5.62
C ASN A 206 -19.34 11.00 4.37
N SER A 207 -18.85 10.64 3.17
CA SER A 207 -19.33 11.24 1.92
C SER A 207 -20.65 10.64 1.45
N GLU A 208 -21.45 11.40 0.70
CA GLU A 208 -22.69 10.91 0.07
C GLU A 208 -22.47 9.68 -0.83
N LYS A 209 -21.27 9.53 -1.39
CA LYS A 209 -20.87 8.37 -2.19
C LYS A 209 -20.65 7.12 -1.34
N ASP A 210 -20.12 7.27 -0.13
CA ASP A 210 -19.83 6.17 0.80
C ASP A 210 -21.11 5.67 1.47
N LYS A 211 -22.03 6.59 1.79
CA LYS A 211 -23.39 6.28 2.26
C LYS A 211 -24.16 5.42 1.26
N ARG A 212 -24.11 5.77 -0.04
CA ARG A 212 -24.76 4.99 -1.11
C ARG A 212 -24.16 3.60 -1.34
N LYS A 213 -22.91 3.37 -0.93
CA LYS A 213 -22.21 2.08 -1.08
C LYS A 213 -22.30 1.16 0.14
N GLY A 214 -23.02 1.56 1.18
CA GLY A 214 -23.13 0.77 2.42
C GLY A 214 -21.81 0.67 3.22
N LYS A 215 -20.80 1.47 2.88
CA LYS A 215 -19.47 1.50 3.55
C LYS A 215 -19.31 2.69 4.50
N SER A 216 -20.41 3.29 4.92
CA SER A 216 -20.41 4.46 5.80
C SER A 216 -19.97 4.06 7.22
N ARG A 217 -18.75 4.40 7.60
CA ARG A 217 -18.19 4.20 8.95
C ARG A 217 -17.62 5.54 9.44
N PRO A 218 -18.48 6.53 9.75
CA PRO A 218 -18.01 7.84 10.16
C PRO A 218 -17.27 7.74 11.50
N ILE A 219 -16.12 8.39 11.57
CA ILE A 219 -15.34 8.51 12.80
C ILE A 219 -15.84 9.73 13.55
N LEU A 220 -16.17 9.55 14.83
CA LEU A 220 -16.57 10.65 15.70
C LEU A 220 -15.41 11.65 15.82
N ASN A 221 -15.72 12.96 15.80
CA ASN A 221 -14.74 14.05 15.91
C ASN A 221 -13.72 14.15 14.75
N ASP A 222 -13.95 13.48 13.62
CA ASP A 222 -13.06 13.54 12.45
C ASP A 222 -13.38 14.69 11.47
N ALA A 223 -14.15 15.69 11.88
CA ALA A 223 -14.53 16.85 11.06
C ALA A 223 -14.85 18.08 11.93
N LEU A 224 -13.96 18.42 12.86
CA LEU A 224 -14.15 19.51 13.84
C LEU A 224 -13.69 20.88 13.34
N GLY A 225 -13.02 20.97 12.19
CA GLY A 225 -12.59 22.26 11.65
C GLY A 225 -11.60 22.97 12.57
N GLU A 226 -11.96 24.16 13.10
CA GLU A 226 -11.11 24.94 14.01
C GLU A 226 -11.03 24.35 15.42
N ASP A 227 -12.07 23.64 15.87
CA ASP A 227 -12.13 23.07 17.23
C ASP A 227 -11.24 21.84 17.39
N PHE A 228 -10.69 21.32 16.29
CA PHE A 228 -9.80 20.16 16.29
C PHE A 228 -8.53 20.37 17.14
N GLY A 229 -8.01 21.61 17.19
CA GLY A 229 -6.85 21.93 18.03
C GLY A 229 -7.11 21.76 19.52
N ALA A 230 -8.32 22.08 19.99
CA ALA A 230 -8.72 21.91 21.39
C ALA A 230 -8.80 20.42 21.77
N LEU A 231 -9.40 19.60 20.89
CA LEU A 231 -9.43 18.14 21.06
C LEU A 231 -8.02 17.56 21.23
N LEU A 232 -7.09 17.96 20.36
CA LEU A 232 -5.70 17.50 20.43
C LEU A 232 -4.99 17.97 21.70
N TYR A 233 -5.27 19.20 22.15
CA TYR A 233 -4.68 19.74 23.38
C TYR A 233 -5.13 18.92 24.59
N ASP A 234 -6.44 18.68 24.75
CA ASP A 234 -6.99 17.93 25.88
C ASP A 234 -6.43 16.50 25.92
N ALA A 235 -6.37 15.82 24.76
CA ALA A 235 -5.75 14.51 24.65
C ALA A 235 -4.24 14.53 25.00
N CYS A 236 -3.50 15.53 24.52
CA CYS A 236 -2.06 15.67 24.81
C CYS A 236 -1.80 15.93 26.30
N VAL A 237 -2.62 16.75 26.96
CA VAL A 237 -2.51 17.00 28.41
C VAL A 237 -2.62 15.69 29.18
N ASN A 238 -3.62 14.85 28.88
CA ASN A 238 -3.80 13.58 29.57
C ASN A 238 -2.64 12.61 29.29
N ILE A 239 -2.24 12.46 28.03
CA ILE A 239 -1.11 11.61 27.63
C ILE A 239 0.17 12.01 28.36
N LEU A 240 0.50 13.31 28.39
CA LEU A 240 1.72 13.83 29.03
C LEU A 240 1.67 13.80 30.56
N THR A 241 0.47 13.77 31.13
CA THR A 241 0.25 13.64 32.58
C THR A 241 0.46 12.21 33.04
N LEU A 242 -0.05 11.24 32.27
CA LEU A 242 -0.15 9.84 32.67
C LEU A 242 0.90 8.92 32.02
N THR A 243 1.78 9.46 31.17
CA THR A 243 2.87 8.71 30.53
C THR A 243 4.23 9.23 31.03
N LYS A 244 5.05 8.33 31.59
CA LYS A 244 6.39 8.67 32.10
C LYS A 244 7.50 8.50 31.05
N GLY A 245 7.27 7.73 30.00
CA GLY A 245 8.25 7.49 28.94
C GLY A 245 7.89 8.10 27.60
N ALA A 246 8.03 7.33 26.52
CA ALA A 246 7.89 7.81 25.14
C ALA A 246 6.42 7.94 24.73
N VAL A 247 6.14 8.95 23.90
CA VAL A 247 4.80 9.22 23.36
C VAL A 247 4.89 9.20 21.84
N TYR A 248 4.07 8.36 21.22
CA TYR A 248 3.92 8.27 19.78
C TYR A 248 2.50 8.64 19.37
N ILE A 249 2.37 9.60 18.47
CA ILE A 249 1.08 10.09 17.98
C ILE A 249 1.10 10.01 16.45
N CYS A 250 0.19 9.26 15.86
CA CYS A 250 0.03 9.24 14.41
C CYS A 250 -0.81 10.45 13.98
N MET A 251 -0.43 11.07 12.85
CA MET A 251 -1.18 12.22 12.34
C MET A 251 -1.07 12.36 10.83
N SER A 252 -2.08 13.03 10.27
CA SER A 252 -2.05 13.54 8.92
C SER A 252 -1.01 14.63 8.76
N SER A 253 -0.53 14.79 7.54
CA SER A 253 0.39 15.87 7.24
C SER A 253 -0.29 17.24 7.20
N SER A 254 -1.63 17.29 7.06
CA SER A 254 -2.43 18.52 6.99
C SER A 254 -2.74 19.13 8.35
N GLU A 255 -2.76 18.34 9.42
CA GLU A 255 -3.03 18.80 10.79
C GLU A 255 -1.78 18.74 11.70
N LEU A 256 -0.62 18.46 11.11
CA LEU A 256 0.63 18.27 11.83
C LEU A 256 1.08 19.53 12.59
N ASP A 257 0.80 20.71 12.04
CA ASP A 257 1.08 22.01 12.67
C ASP A 257 0.20 22.22 13.91
N ARG A 258 -1.10 21.89 13.81
CA ARG A 258 -2.05 21.96 14.92
C ARG A 258 -1.68 21.00 16.04
N LEU A 259 -1.31 19.76 15.70
CA LEU A 259 -0.81 18.80 16.68
C LEU A 259 0.49 19.26 17.34
N GLN A 260 1.46 19.78 16.57
CA GLN A 260 2.70 20.31 17.15
C GLN A 260 2.44 21.44 18.13
N LYS A 261 1.52 22.34 17.80
CA LYS A 261 1.12 23.43 18.69
C LYS A 261 0.46 22.89 19.94
N ALA A 262 -0.58 22.06 19.81
CA ALA A 262 -1.29 21.45 20.94
C ALA A 262 -0.35 20.69 21.89
N PHE A 263 0.56 19.87 21.34
CA PHE A 263 1.51 19.09 22.12
C PHE A 263 2.50 19.97 22.90
N ARG A 264 3.00 21.05 22.28
CA ARG A 264 3.90 22.00 22.96
C ARG A 264 3.18 22.81 24.03
N ASP A 265 1.96 23.27 23.72
CA ASP A 265 1.13 24.03 24.67
C ASP A 265 0.78 23.17 25.90
N ALA A 266 0.57 21.86 25.71
CA ALA A 266 0.39 20.89 26.79
C ALA A 266 1.68 20.59 27.60
N GLY A 267 2.81 21.22 27.26
CA GLY A 267 4.10 21.07 27.94
C GLY A 267 4.96 19.91 27.42
N GLY A 268 4.63 19.37 26.26
CA GLY A 268 5.38 18.32 25.59
C GLY A 268 6.67 18.81 24.93
N LYS A 269 7.71 17.97 24.94
CA LYS A 269 8.95 18.23 24.21
C LYS A 269 8.94 17.48 22.89
N TRP A 270 8.85 18.22 21.80
CA TRP A 270 8.91 17.64 20.46
C TRP A 270 10.32 17.09 20.17
N SER A 271 10.42 15.83 19.72
CA SER A 271 11.72 15.19 19.41
C SER A 271 11.95 15.07 17.91
N THR A 272 11.28 14.14 17.23
CA THR A 272 11.46 13.90 15.79
C THR A 272 10.19 13.32 15.14
N PHE A 273 10.25 13.13 13.83
CA PHE A 273 9.23 12.44 13.04
C PHE A 273 9.69 11.03 12.68
N VAL A 274 8.78 10.08 12.72
CA VAL A 274 8.89 8.79 12.04
C VAL A 274 7.92 8.81 10.87
N ILE A 275 8.43 8.57 9.67
CA ILE A 275 7.59 8.55 8.47
C ILE A 275 7.19 7.12 8.23
N TRP A 276 5.88 6.82 8.31
CA TRP A 276 5.39 5.55 7.79
C TRP A 276 5.36 5.63 6.27
N ALA A 277 6.45 5.17 5.66
CA ALA A 277 6.57 5.10 4.20
C ALA A 277 5.61 4.02 3.69
N LYS A 278 4.54 4.44 3.01
CA LYS A 278 3.70 3.55 2.23
C LYS A 278 4.37 3.35 0.87
N ASN A 279 4.51 2.10 0.45
CA ASN A 279 5.17 1.75 -0.81
C ASN A 279 4.29 1.99 -2.05
N THR A 280 3.08 2.52 -1.86
CA THR A 280 2.04 2.64 -2.89
C THR A 280 1.55 4.07 -3.02
N PHE A 281 1.27 4.48 -4.26
CA PHE A 281 0.81 5.82 -4.61
C PHE A 281 -0.69 6.03 -4.30
N THR A 282 -1.02 6.99 -3.44
CA THR A 282 -2.42 7.37 -3.17
C THR A 282 -2.89 8.49 -4.11
N LEU A 283 -3.77 8.18 -5.08
CA LEU A 283 -4.40 9.19 -5.96
C LEU A 283 -5.16 10.25 -5.13
N GLY A 284 -4.66 11.49 -5.14
CA GLY A 284 -5.25 12.66 -4.50
C GLY A 284 -5.64 13.74 -5.51
N ARG A 285 -6.47 14.71 -5.10
CA ARG A 285 -6.83 15.91 -5.90
C ARG A 285 -5.85 17.07 -5.69
N SER A 286 -4.64 16.78 -5.24
CA SER A 286 -3.61 17.77 -4.90
C SER A 286 -2.63 17.92 -6.05
N ASP A 287 -2.10 19.13 -6.25
CA ASP A 287 -1.15 19.44 -7.32
C ASP A 287 0.21 18.74 -7.14
N ILE A 288 0.52 18.30 -5.91
CA ILE A 288 1.70 17.51 -5.53
C ILE A 288 1.18 16.27 -4.82
N SER A 289 1.82 15.12 -5.08
CA SER A 289 1.52 13.83 -4.45
C SER A 289 2.61 13.43 -3.45
N ALA A 290 2.22 12.85 -2.33
CA ALA A 290 3.11 12.51 -1.22
C ALA A 290 3.70 11.11 -1.47
N SER A 291 4.96 11.07 -1.90
CA SER A 291 5.77 9.84 -1.97
C SER A 291 7.20 10.16 -1.54
N THR A 292 7.38 10.75 -0.35
CA THR A 292 8.64 11.46 -0.10
C THR A 292 9.70 10.60 0.58
N SER A 293 10.59 10.05 -0.24
CA SER A 293 12.01 10.33 -0.05
C SER A 293 12.24 11.84 -0.27
N ARG A 294 12.67 12.54 0.80
CA ARG A 294 13.09 13.97 0.84
C ARG A 294 12.01 15.03 0.57
N SER A 295 11.35 15.42 1.66
CA SER A 295 10.78 16.75 1.90
C SER A 295 9.69 17.27 0.94
N PHE A 296 8.57 17.63 1.55
CA PHE A 296 7.39 18.34 1.05
C PHE A 296 6.16 17.50 0.68
N THR A 297 5.06 18.03 1.19
CA THR A 297 3.78 17.41 1.48
C THR A 297 2.72 17.81 0.45
N ALA A 298 1.90 16.86 0.02
CA ALA A 298 0.44 16.94 -0.16
C ALA A 298 -0.01 15.68 -0.94
N GLY A 299 -1.23 15.19 -0.73
CA GLY A 299 -1.75 13.95 -1.32
C GLY A 299 -2.04 12.90 -0.25
N ARG A 300 -3.17 12.20 -0.36
CA ARG A 300 -3.83 11.37 0.69
C ARG A 300 -2.83 10.61 1.59
N MET A 301 -2.72 11.16 2.79
CA MET A 301 -1.99 10.75 4.00
C MET A 301 -1.24 9.41 3.98
N ALA A 302 0.08 9.52 3.91
CA ALA A 302 0.92 8.68 4.74
C ALA A 302 0.74 9.14 6.21
N PRO A 303 0.41 8.24 7.16
CA PRO A 303 0.44 8.57 8.56
C PRO A 303 1.88 8.91 8.94
N ILE A 304 2.07 10.05 9.58
CA ILE A 304 3.35 10.36 10.20
C ILE A 304 3.22 9.87 11.63
N THR A 305 3.97 8.82 11.98
CA THR A 305 4.08 8.38 13.37
C THR A 305 5.07 9.32 14.06
N ILE A 306 4.62 10.07 15.05
CA ILE A 306 5.51 10.95 15.80
C ILE A 306 6.23 10.12 16.84
N GLY A 307 7.54 10.32 17.03
CA GLY A 307 8.26 9.82 18.19
C GLY A 307 8.65 11.00 19.08
N ALA A 308 8.00 11.16 20.22
CA ALA A 308 8.28 12.23 21.19
C ALA A 308 8.72 11.63 22.53
N ALA A 309 9.96 11.91 22.95
CA ALA A 309 10.44 11.62 24.29
C ALA A 309 10.35 12.86 25.18
N ARG A 310 9.73 12.75 26.37
CA ARG A 310 9.70 13.86 27.34
C ARG A 310 11.01 13.98 28.11
N ALA A 311 11.35 15.24 28.42
CA ALA A 311 12.35 15.63 29.39
C ALA A 311 11.87 15.39 30.84
N THR A 312 12.78 14.87 31.66
CA THR A 312 12.78 14.81 33.13
C THR A 312 11.95 15.88 33.83
N ARG A 313 11.00 15.47 34.69
CA ARG A 313 10.43 16.36 35.73
C ARG A 313 11.57 16.84 36.62
N ALA A 314 11.89 18.13 36.59
CA ALA A 314 12.63 18.76 37.67
C ALA A 314 11.74 18.67 38.93
N THR A 315 12.19 17.89 39.90
CA THR A 315 11.65 17.89 41.25
C THR A 315 11.84 19.29 41.84
N PHE A 316 10.79 20.12 41.84
CA PHE A 316 10.70 21.20 42.81
C PHE A 316 10.28 20.56 44.13
N GLY A 317 11.29 20.22 44.93
CA GLY A 317 11.11 19.84 46.32
C GLY A 317 10.42 20.98 47.07
N SER A 318 9.37 20.61 47.78
CA SER A 318 8.75 21.39 48.85
C SER A 318 9.81 21.95 49.80
N SER A 319 9.94 23.27 49.89
CA SER A 319 10.40 23.90 51.13
C SER A 319 9.18 24.30 51.92
N THR A 320 8.88 23.46 52.90
CA THR A 320 7.97 23.74 54.01
C THR A 320 8.43 24.99 54.74
N SER A 321 7.46 25.80 55.12
CA SER A 321 7.53 26.86 56.11
C SER A 321 8.18 26.41 57.41
N LEU A 322 9.17 27.19 57.87
CA LEU A 322 9.32 27.74 59.23
C LEU A 322 10.24 28.96 59.16
#